data_AF-A0A354XKI5-F1
#
_entry.id   AF-A0A354XKI5-F1
#
_cell.length_a   1.000
_cell.length_b   1.000
_cell.length_c   1.000
_cell.angle_alpha   90.00
_cell.angle_beta   90.00
_cell.angle_gamma   90.00
#
_symmetry.space_group_name_H-M   'P 1'
#
loop_
_entity.id
_entity.type
_entity.pdbx_description
1 polymer ?
#
loop_
_entity_poly.entity_id
_entity_poly.type
_entity_poly.pdbx_seq_one_letter_code
_entity_poly.pdbx_strand_id
1 'polypeptide(L)'
;IATKMAGYVGYEVAGIGGAFVAVAATVIPSLLLMLGALGLLYRHRDSPRVKRMSQWVRPVIAMMMAWLTLSFFTESMAASGLLHTLIIGIVAAIALVRFNTHPAFVVIGALVYGGLFIS
;
A
#
# COMPACT_ATOMS: atom_id res chain seq x y z
N ILE A 1 -5.75 -5.44 7.93
CA ILE A 1 -6.41 -5.58 9.26
C ILE A 1 -5.79 -6.74 10.05
N ALA A 2 -5.82 -7.96 9.53
CA ALA A 2 -5.26 -9.14 10.21
C ALA A 2 -3.80 -8.96 10.68
N THR A 3 -2.91 -8.44 9.84
CA THR A 3 -1.49 -8.22 10.21
C THR A 3 -1.29 -7.16 11.28
N LYS A 4 -2.08 -6.07 11.24
CA LYS A 4 -2.08 -5.03 12.29
C LYS A 4 -2.59 -5.59 13.63
N MET A 5 -3.67 -6.36 13.60
CA MET A 5 -4.24 -6.98 14.81
C MET A 5 -3.32 -8.06 15.39
N ALA A 6 -2.73 -8.90 14.53
CA ALA A 6 -1.77 -9.91 14.95
C ALA A 6 -0.53 -9.29 15.59
N GLY A 7 -0.01 -8.20 15.01
CA GLY A 7 1.11 -7.47 15.60
C GLY A 7 0.75 -6.84 16.95
N TYR A 8 -0.43 -6.23 17.09
CA TYR A 8 -0.87 -5.63 18.33
C TYR A 8 -1.09 -6.67 19.45
N VAL A 9 -1.86 -7.72 19.17
CA VAL A 9 -2.13 -8.80 20.14
C VAL A 9 -0.84 -9.54 20.50
N GLY A 10 0.03 -9.80 19.52
CA GLY A 10 1.34 -10.40 19.77
C GLY A 10 2.23 -9.50 20.65
N TYR A 11 2.18 -8.19 20.45
CA TYR A 11 2.89 -7.22 21.30
C TYR A 11 2.34 -7.22 22.73
N GLU A 12 1.03 -7.28 22.90
CA GLU A 12 0.38 -7.28 24.21
C GLU A 12 0.72 -8.54 25.03
N VAL A 13 0.86 -9.70 24.38
CA VAL A 13 1.11 -10.99 25.06
C VAL A 13 2.57 -11.19 25.45
N ALA A 14 3.53 -10.85 24.58
CA ALA A 14 4.95 -11.14 24.83
C ALA A 14 5.90 -10.03 24.33
N GLY A 15 5.42 -8.78 24.28
CA GLY A 15 6.19 -7.63 23.84
C GLY A 15 6.69 -7.79 22.40
N ILE A 16 7.88 -7.26 22.13
CA ILE A 16 8.47 -7.22 20.78
C ILE A 16 8.60 -8.64 20.18
N GLY A 17 8.97 -9.63 21.00
CA GLY A 17 9.10 -11.02 20.55
C GLY A 17 7.77 -11.65 20.15
N GLY A 18 6.71 -11.42 20.92
CA GLY A 18 5.37 -11.88 20.61
C GLY A 18 4.80 -11.24 19.33
N ALA A 19 5.05 -9.95 19.13
CA ALA A 19 4.63 -9.24 17.91
C ALA A 19 5.26 -9.85 16.66
N PHE A 20 6.57 -10.15 16.72
CA PHE A 20 7.29 -10.75 15.59
C PHE A 20 6.74 -12.14 15.25
N VAL A 21 6.57 -12.99 16.26
CA VAL A 21 6.07 -14.36 16.07
C VAL A 21 4.61 -14.35 15.56
N ALA A 22 3.75 -13.48 16.10
CA ALA A 22 2.35 -13.39 15.67
C ALA A 22 2.19 -12.89 14.23
N VAL A 23 2.97 -11.89 13.82
CA VAL A 23 2.99 -11.43 12.43
C VAL A 23 3.56 -12.50 11.51
N ALA A 24 4.67 -13.14 11.89
CA ALA A 24 5.26 -14.22 11.11
C ALA A 24 4.27 -15.39 10.91
N ALA A 25 3.58 -15.81 11.98
CA ALA A 25 2.60 -16.89 11.94
C ALA A 25 1.38 -16.57 11.05
N THR A 26 1.02 -15.30 10.88
CA THR A 26 -0.11 -14.91 10.01
C THR A 26 0.32 -14.68 8.56
N VAL A 27 1.52 -14.15 8.34
CA VAL A 27 2.00 -13.77 7.00
C VAL A 27 2.62 -14.97 6.27
N ILE A 28 3.50 -15.75 6.93
CA ILE A 28 4.24 -16.85 6.30
C ILE A 28 3.33 -17.89 5.62
N PRO A 29 2.24 -18.38 6.26
CA PRO A 29 1.38 -19.37 5.62
C PRO A 29 0.72 -18.83 4.35
N SER A 30 0.25 -17.58 4.37
CA SER A 30 -0.37 -16.96 3.20
C SER A 30 0.64 -16.74 2.06
N LEU A 31 1.88 -16.37 2.39
CA LEU A 31 2.96 -16.23 1.41
C LEU A 31 3.30 -17.56 0.77
N LEU A 32 3.41 -18.64 1.54
CA LEU A 32 3.65 -19.98 1.02
C LEU A 32 2.54 -20.43 0.07
N LEU A 33 1.28 -20.22 0.45
CA LEU A 33 0.13 -20.52 -0.41
C LEU A 33 0.16 -19.67 -1.70
N MET A 34 0.47 -18.38 -1.60
CA MET A 34 0.59 -17.49 -2.75
C MET A 34 1.71 -17.94 -3.70
N LEU A 35 2.88 -18.30 -3.18
CA LEU A 35 4.01 -18.79 -3.98
C LEU A 35 3.65 -20.11 -4.68
N GLY A 36 2.97 -21.02 -4.00
CA GLY A 36 2.47 -22.26 -4.60
C GLY A 36 1.46 -22.00 -5.72
N ALA A 37 0.49 -21.13 -5.47
CA ALA A 37 -0.51 -20.73 -6.47
C ALA A 37 0.14 -20.02 -7.67
N LEU A 38 1.13 -19.16 -7.43
CA LEU A 38 1.89 -18.48 -8.46
C LEU A 38 2.69 -19.47 -9.32
N GLY A 39 3.32 -20.47 -8.69
CA GLY A 39 3.98 -21.56 -9.41
C GLY A 39 3.02 -22.34 -10.31
N LEU A 40 1.81 -22.64 -9.82
CA LEU A 40 0.76 -23.28 -10.61
C LEU A 40 0.29 -22.41 -11.78
N LEU A 41 0.15 -21.09 -11.54
CA LEU A 41 -0.21 -20.10 -12.55
C LEU A 41 0.85 -20.01 -13.64
N TYR A 42 2.14 -19.95 -13.27
CA TYR A 42 3.25 -19.91 -14.22
C TYR A 42 3.31 -21.16 -15.11
N ARG A 43 2.99 -22.34 -14.56
CA ARG A 43 2.93 -23.59 -15.33
C ARG A 43 1.83 -23.60 -16.40
N HIS A 44 0.74 -22.86 -16.20
CA HIS A 44 -0.40 -22.79 -17.13
C HIS A 44 -0.56 -21.43 -17.82
N ARG A 45 0.48 -20.57 -17.74
CA ARG A 45 0.43 -19.16 -18.16
C ARG A 45 0.20 -18.96 -19.67
N ASP A 46 0.63 -19.92 -20.48
CA ASP A 46 0.53 -19.83 -21.95
C ASP A 46 -0.86 -20.23 -22.47
N SER A 47 -1.75 -20.70 -21.58
CA SER A 47 -3.15 -20.93 -21.94
C SER A 47 -3.91 -19.60 -22.13
N PRO A 48 -4.62 -19.42 -23.26
CA PRO A 48 -5.43 -18.21 -23.50
C PRO A 48 -6.54 -17.98 -22.47
N ARG A 49 -6.92 -19.00 -21.68
CA ARG A 49 -7.90 -18.85 -20.59
C ARG A 49 -7.31 -18.10 -19.39
N VAL A 50 -6.07 -18.41 -19.00
CA VAL A 50 -5.38 -17.76 -17.87
C VAL A 50 -5.04 -16.31 -18.20
N LYS A 51 -4.55 -16.06 -19.41
CA LYS A 51 -4.22 -14.70 -19.87
C LYS A 51 -5.44 -13.77 -19.88
N ARG A 52 -6.60 -14.27 -20.31
CA ARG A 52 -7.87 -13.52 -20.28
C ARG A 52 -8.33 -13.25 -18.86
N MET A 53 -8.28 -14.25 -17.97
CA MET A 53 -8.64 -14.08 -16.56
C MET A 53 -7.81 -12.96 -15.89
N SER A 54 -6.50 -12.93 -16.12
CA SER A 54 -5.62 -11.88 -15.58
C SER A 54 -5.89 -10.48 -16.15
N GLN A 55 -6.41 -10.36 -17.38
CA GLN A 55 -6.76 -9.07 -17.97
C GLN A 55 -7.94 -8.41 -17.26
N TRP A 56 -8.91 -9.19 -16.78
CA TRP A 56 -10.07 -8.68 -16.01
C TRP A 56 -9.71 -8.14 -14.63
N VAL A 57 -8.55 -8.50 -14.08
CA VAL A 57 -8.09 -8.00 -12.78
C VAL A 57 -7.65 -6.54 -12.87
N ARG A 58 -7.11 -6.10 -14.02
CA ARG A 58 -6.61 -4.73 -14.23
C ARG A 58 -7.66 -3.64 -13.99
N PRO A 59 -8.89 -3.70 -14.55
CA PRO A 59 -9.90 -2.67 -14.29
C PRO A 59 -10.34 -2.64 -12.81
N VAL A 60 -10.37 -3.80 -12.14
CA VAL A 60 -10.68 -3.86 -10.70
C VAL A 60 -9.60 -3.13 -9.90
N ILE A 61 -8.32 -3.41 -10.18
CA ILE A 61 -7.21 -2.70 -9.54
C ILE A 61 -7.29 -1.19 -9.79
N ALA A 62 -7.59 -0.77 -11.03
CA ALA A 62 -7.74 0.65 -11.35
C ALA A 62 -8.83 1.33 -10.50
N MET A 63 -9.99 0.69 -10.36
CA MET A 63 -11.08 1.20 -9.51
C MET A 63 -10.70 1.22 -8.02
N MET A 64 -10.00 0.18 -7.54
CA MET A 64 -9.51 0.14 -6.15
C MET A 64 -8.51 1.27 -5.88
N MET A 65 -7.57 1.51 -6.79
CA MET A 65 -6.59 2.59 -6.67
C MET A 65 -7.25 3.97 -6.73
N ALA A 66 -8.24 4.14 -7.61
CA ALA A 66 -9.00 5.39 -7.69
C ALA A 66 -9.73 5.66 -6.37
N TRP A 67 -10.43 4.66 -5.81
CA TRP A 67 -11.11 4.80 -4.52
C TRP A 67 -10.15 5.13 -3.38
N LEU A 68 -9.02 4.42 -3.30
CA LEU A 68 -7.99 4.64 -2.27
C LEU A 68 -7.36 6.03 -2.39
N THR A 69 -7.15 6.52 -3.60
CA THR A 69 -6.65 7.88 -3.83
C THR A 69 -7.66 8.93 -3.35
N LEU A 70 -8.94 8.74 -3.66
CA LEU A 70 -10.00 9.64 -3.22
C LEU A 70 -10.17 9.63 -1.71
N SER A 71 -10.14 8.45 -1.07
CA SER A 71 -10.25 8.34 0.39
C SER A 71 -9.11 9.07 1.09
N PHE A 72 -7.87 8.86 0.63
CA PHE A 72 -6.72 9.59 1.16
C PHE A 72 -6.79 11.09 0.91
N PHE A 73 -7.32 11.53 -0.23
CA PHE A 73 -7.51 12.95 -0.51
C PHE A 73 -8.50 13.59 0.47
N THR A 74 -9.64 12.93 0.72
CA THR A 74 -10.64 13.42 1.68
C THR A 74 -10.12 13.41 3.13
N GLU A 75 -9.39 12.38 3.54
CA GLU A 75 -8.76 12.30 4.86
C GLU A 75 -7.69 13.39 5.02
N SER A 76 -6.87 13.62 3.98
CA SER A 76 -5.83 14.66 3.99
C SER A 76 -6.43 16.05 4.12
N MET A 77 -7.52 16.35 3.40
CA MET A 77 -8.23 17.62 3.51
C MET A 77 -8.78 17.86 4.92
N ALA A 78 -9.32 16.81 5.55
CA ALA A 78 -9.86 16.90 6.92
C ALA A 78 -8.75 17.08 7.98
N ALA A 79 -7.58 16.47 7.78
CA ALA A 79 -6.48 16.51 8.74
C ALA A 79 -5.57 17.75 8.60
N SER A 80 -5.27 18.18 7.38
CA SER A 80 -4.23 19.17 7.05
C SER A 80 -4.78 20.53 6.58
N GLY A 81 -6.08 20.57 6.25
CA GLY A 81 -6.73 21.73 5.64
C GLY A 81 -6.51 21.80 4.13
N LEU A 82 -7.43 22.49 3.45
CA LEU A 82 -7.48 22.60 1.98
C LEU A 82 -6.20 23.15 1.36
N LEU A 83 -5.57 24.16 1.98
CA LEU A 83 -4.41 24.85 1.41
C LEU A 83 -3.14 23.99 1.43
N HIS A 84 -2.82 23.37 2.56
CA HIS A 84 -1.64 22.50 2.68
C HIS A 84 -1.78 21.25 1.82
N THR A 85 -2.98 20.65 1.79
CA THR A 85 -3.26 19.47 0.95
C THR A 85 -3.07 19.78 -0.54
N LEU A 86 -3.53 20.95 -1.00
CA LEU A 86 -3.41 21.35 -2.40
C LEU A 86 -1.94 21.64 -2.78
N ILE A 87 -1.19 22.34 -1.92
CA ILE A 87 0.24 22.64 -2.15
C ILE A 87 1.06 21.36 -2.23
N ILE A 88 0.91 20.45 -1.25
CA ILE A 88 1.65 19.18 -1.21
C ILE A 88 1.25 18.32 -2.43
N GLY A 89 -0.03 18.27 -2.77
CA GLY A 89 -0.52 17.54 -3.95
C GLY A 89 0.07 18.04 -5.26
N ILE A 90 0.12 19.36 -5.47
CA ILE A 90 0.69 19.97 -6.67
C ILE A 90 2.21 19.73 -6.74
N VAL A 91 2.93 19.95 -5.64
CA VAL A 91 4.39 19.74 -5.58
C VAL A 91 4.73 18.27 -5.82
N ALA A 92 3.99 17.34 -5.21
CA ALA A 92 4.17 15.91 -5.42
C ALA A 92 3.86 15.49 -6.87
N ALA A 93 2.79 16.01 -7.47
CA ALA A 93 2.45 15.74 -8.87
C ALA A 93 3.54 16.23 -9.83
N ILE A 94 4.07 17.44 -9.62
CA ILE A 94 5.16 17.99 -10.44
C ILE A 94 6.45 17.17 -10.24
N ALA A 95 6.81 16.83 -9.01
CA ALA A 95 7.99 16.03 -8.72
C ALA A 95 7.94 14.64 -9.38
N LEU A 96 6.78 13.98 -9.35
CA LEU A 96 6.63 12.64 -9.92
C LEU A 96 6.56 12.67 -11.46
N VAL A 97 5.79 13.60 -12.04
CA VAL A 97 5.56 13.64 -13.50
C VAL A 97 6.74 14.25 -14.25
N ARG A 98 7.38 15.30 -13.71
CA ARG A 98 8.41 16.05 -14.44
C ARG A 98 9.83 15.58 -14.16
N PHE A 99 10.11 15.08 -12.96
CA PHE A 99 11.46 14.70 -12.54
C PHE A 99 11.70 13.18 -12.55
N ASN A 100 10.68 12.34 -12.76
CA ASN A 100 10.78 10.87 -12.65
C ASN A 100 11.48 10.42 -11.35
N THR A 101 11.41 11.25 -10.30
CA THR A 101 12.06 10.97 -9.04
C THR A 101 11.39 9.75 -8.41
N HIS A 102 12.19 8.85 -7.82
CA HIS A 102 11.65 7.68 -7.16
C HIS A 102 10.59 8.11 -6.12
N PRO A 103 9.37 7.53 -6.15
CA PRO A 103 8.27 7.93 -5.26
C PRO A 103 8.64 7.97 -3.77
N ALA A 104 9.62 7.16 -3.35
CA ALA A 104 10.14 7.15 -1.99
C ALA A 104 10.66 8.54 -1.53
N PHE A 105 11.38 9.28 -2.37
CA PHE A 105 11.90 10.60 -2.01
C PHE A 105 10.79 11.63 -1.84
N VAL A 106 9.74 11.55 -2.67
CA VAL A 106 8.58 12.44 -2.58
C VAL A 106 7.81 12.19 -1.28
N VAL A 107 7.65 10.92 -0.88
CA VAL A 107 7.01 10.55 0.40
C VAL A 107 7.82 11.04 1.59
N ILE A 108 9.15 10.91 1.57
CA ILE A 108 10.02 11.41 2.65
C ILE A 108 9.92 12.93 2.76
N GLY A 109 9.97 13.66 1.65
CA GLY A 109 9.83 15.11 1.64
C GLY A 109 8.46 15.58 2.16
N ALA A 110 7.39 14.89 1.75
CA ALA A 110 6.04 15.17 2.25
C ALA A 110 5.90 14.87 3.75
N LEU A 111 6.53 13.80 4.26
CA LEU A 111 6.56 13.48 5.68
C LEU A 111 7.29 14.54 6.52
N VAL A 112 8.46 15.00 6.04
CA VAL A 112 9.22 16.06 6.73
C VAL A 112 8.44 17.37 6.74
N TYR A 113 7.82 17.74 5.61
CA TYR A 113 7.00 18.94 5.53
C TYR A 113 5.75 18.85 6.42
N GLY A 114 5.02 17.73 6.36
CA GLY A 114 3.84 17.50 7.20
C GLY A 114 4.16 17.49 8.69
N GLY A 115 5.29 16.88 9.10
CA GLY A 115 5.72 16.83 10.49
C GLY A 115 6.21 18.16 11.06
N LEU A 116 6.64 19.12 10.22
CA LEU A 116 7.12 20.44 10.65
C LEU A 116 6.05 21.54 10.58
N PHE A 117 5.12 21.45 9.63
CA PHE A 117 4.12 22.50 9.37
C PHE A 117 2.69 22.15 9.81
N ILE A 118 2.38 20.87 10.07
CA ILE A 118 1.03 20.37 10.38
C ILE A 118 0.99 19.67 11.74
N SER A 119 2.03 19.84 12.58
CA SER A 119 2.05 19.39 13.98
C SER A 119 1.27 20.33 14.89
#